data_AF-A0A2E7SGR7-F1
#
_entry.id   AF-A0A2E7SGR7-F1
#
_cell.length_a   1.000
_cell.length_b   1.000
_cell.length_c   1.000
_cell.angle_alpha   90.00
_cell.angle_beta   90.00
_cell.angle_gamma   90.00
#
_symmetry.space_group_name_H-M   'P 1'
#
loop_
_entity.id
_entity.type
_entity.pdbx_description
1 polymer ?
#
loop_
_entity_poly.entity_id
_entity_poly.type
_entity_poly.pdbx_seq_one_letter_code
_entity_poly.pdbx_strand_id
1 'polypeptide(L)' 'MGLLLLAGVSTQAADTKFKPLFNGKNLDGWEPTPGGKWEVKDGAIIGTSPKSEPRHG' A
#
# COMPACT_ATOMS: atom_id res chain seq x y z
N MET A 1 44.06 34.27 -8.23
CA MET A 1 42.91 33.87 -9.07
C MET A 1 42.47 32.50 -8.59
N GLY A 2 41.50 32.47 -7.68
CA GLY A 2 41.09 31.26 -6.97
C GLY A 2 39.93 30.58 -7.70
N LEU A 3 40.02 29.28 -7.90
CA LEU A 3 38.91 28.45 -8.35
C LEU A 3 38.66 27.38 -7.29
N LEU A 4 37.69 27.63 -6.41
CA LEU A 4 37.13 26.60 -5.54
C LEU A 4 36.15 25.76 -6.38
N LEU A 5 36.51 24.50 -6.63
CA LEU A 5 35.61 23.49 -7.18
C LEU A 5 34.70 22.99 -6.05
N LEU A 6 33.45 23.48 -6.03
CA LEU A 6 32.39 22.93 -5.19
C LEU A 6 31.96 21.58 -5.78
N ALA A 7 32.55 20.49 -5.29
CA ALA A 7 32.08 19.14 -5.59
C ALA A 7 30.68 18.97 -4.98
N GLY A 8 29.67 18.84 -5.86
CA GLY A 8 28.29 18.63 -5.46
C GLY A 8 28.13 17.34 -4.64
N VAL A 9 27.78 17.48 -3.37
CA VAL A 9 27.42 16.34 -2.52
C VAL A 9 26.06 15.83 -3.00
N SER A 10 26.06 14.72 -3.74
CA SER A 10 24.82 14.01 -4.06
C SER A 10 24.35 13.30 -2.79
N THR A 11 23.29 13.80 -2.18
CA THR A 11 22.61 13.13 -1.08
C THR A 11 21.91 11.88 -1.61
N GLN A 12 22.44 10.70 -1.30
CA GLN A 12 21.70 9.46 -1.52
C GLN A 12 20.51 9.44 -0.57
N ALA A 13 19.30 9.55 -1.11
CA ALA A 13 18.09 9.30 -0.35
C ALA A 13 18.19 7.88 0.23
N ALA A 14 17.97 7.74 1.54
CA ALA A 14 18.00 6.42 2.17
C ALA A 14 16.98 5.52 1.47
N ASP A 15 17.44 4.35 0.97
CA ASP A 15 16.57 3.34 0.39
C ASP A 15 15.63 2.79 1.48
N THR A 16 14.50 3.46 1.70
CA THR A 16 13.38 2.90 2.43
C THR A 16 12.80 1.77 1.58
N LYS A 17 13.34 0.56 1.78
CA LYS A 17 12.83 -0.64 1.11
C LYS A 17 11.33 -0.75 1.37
N PHE A 18 10.56 -0.82 0.29
CA PHE A 18 9.12 -1.02 0.38
C PHE A 18 8.83 -2.30 1.17
N LYS A 19 7.98 -2.19 2.19
CA LYS A 19 7.45 -3.34 2.92
C LYS A 19 5.99 -3.58 2.48
N PRO A 20 5.68 -4.73 1.86
CA PRO A 20 4.31 -5.05 1.49
C PRO A 20 3.38 -5.05 2.72
N LEU A 21 2.25 -4.35 2.61
CA LEU A 21 1.20 -4.35 3.64
C LEU A 21 0.31 -5.58 3.57
N PHE A 22 0.13 -6.12 2.37
CA PHE A 22 -0.64 -7.32 2.11
C PHE A 22 0.30 -8.50 1.84
N ASN A 23 -0.01 -9.65 2.41
CA ASN A 23 0.82 -10.85 2.32
C ASN A 23 0.56 -11.70 1.06
N GLY A 24 -0.42 -11.33 0.22
CA GLY A 24 -0.76 -12.05 -1.02
C GLY A 24 -1.65 -13.28 -0.84
N LYS A 25 -2.01 -13.64 0.40
CA LYS A 25 -2.63 -14.94 0.73
C LYS A 25 -3.95 -14.81 1.47
N ASN A 26 -4.03 -13.92 2.45
CA ASN A 26 -5.19 -13.82 3.34
C ASN A 26 -5.30 -12.41 3.96
N LEU A 27 -6.33 -12.19 4.78
CA LEU A 27 -6.59 -10.92 5.45
C LEU A 27 -5.93 -10.81 6.84
N ASP A 28 -4.85 -11.54 7.10
CA ASP A 28 -4.16 -11.47 8.40
C ASP A 28 -3.67 -10.03 8.65
N GLY A 29 -4.05 -9.45 9.79
CA GLY A 29 -3.76 -8.06 10.13
C GLY A 29 -4.74 -7.04 9.54
N TRP A 30 -5.79 -7.49 8.87
CA TRP A 30 -6.88 -6.65 8.35
C TRP A 30 -8.18 -6.94 9.11
N GLU A 31 -8.95 -5.88 9.35
CA GLU A 31 -10.28 -5.99 9.97
C GLU A 31 -11.36 -5.65 8.92
N PRO A 32 -12.15 -6.63 8.46
CA PRO A 32 -13.20 -6.39 7.48
C PRO A 32 -14.28 -5.47 8.04
N THR A 33 -14.62 -4.42 7.29
CA THR A 33 -15.72 -3.54 7.67
C THR A 33 -17.09 -4.21 7.41
N PRO A 34 -18.10 -3.97 8.27
CA PRO A 34 -19.45 -4.47 8.04
C PRO A 34 -20.08 -3.81 6.80
N GLY A 35 -21.03 -4.51 6.17
CA GLY A 35 -21.73 -4.05 4.94
C GLY A 35 -21.09 -4.53 3.63
N GLY A 36 -20.06 -5.38 3.72
CA GLY A 36 -19.48 -6.07 2.58
C GLY A 36 -18.87 -7.41 2.98
N LYS A 37 -18.63 -8.26 1.98
CA LYS A 37 -17.80 -9.46 2.10
C LYS A 37 -16.43 -9.16 1.53
N TRP A 38 -15.40 -9.56 2.27
CA TRP A 38 -14.00 -9.41 1.88
C TRP A 38 -13.36 -10.79 1.81
N GLU A 39 -12.65 -11.06 0.72
CA GLU A 39 -11.95 -12.33 0.49
C GLU A 39 -10.67 -12.12 -0.34
N VAL A 40 -9.79 -13.11 -0.37
CA VAL A 40 -8.60 -13.10 -1.24
C VAL A 40 -8.78 -14.11 -2.35
N LYS A 41 -8.70 -13.65 -3.61
CA LYS A 41 -8.79 -14.49 -4.80
C LYS A 41 -7.71 -14.10 -5.79
N ASP A 42 -7.00 -15.09 -6.33
CA ASP A 42 -5.93 -14.91 -7.32
C ASP A 42 -4.85 -13.91 -6.87
N GLY A 43 -4.54 -13.88 -5.57
CA GLY A 43 -3.56 -12.96 -4.98
C GLY A 43 -4.03 -11.51 -4.88
N ALA A 44 -5.33 -11.24 -5.00
CA ALA A 44 -5.93 -9.93 -4.84
C ALA A 44 -7.02 -9.95 -3.75
N ILE A 45 -7.14 -8.83 -3.02
CA ILE A 45 -8.26 -8.62 -2.08
C ILE A 45 -9.48 -8.21 -2.90
N ILE A 46 -10.58 -8.96 -2.73
CA ILE A 46 -11.86 -8.72 -3.38
C ILE A 46 -12.88 -8.28 -2.33
N GLY A 47 -13.50 -7.12 -2.55
CA GLY A 47 -14.59 -6.58 -1.74
C GLY A 47 -15.90 -6.62 -2.53
N THR A 48 -16.95 -7.19 -1.95
CA THR A 48 -18.30 -7.18 -2.52
C THR A 48 -19.28 -6.58 -1.52
N SER A 49 -20.14 -5.66 -1.96
CA SER A 49 -21.20 -5.09 -1.12
C SER A 49 -22.54 -5.26 -1.85
N PRO A 50 -23.57 -5.83 -1.20
CA PRO A 50 -24.86 -5.99 -1.85
C PRO A 50 -25.47 -4.62 -2.14
N LYS A 51 -26.16 -4.49 -3.28
CA LYS A 51 -26.80 -3.23 -3.69
C LYS A 51 -27.88 -2.75 -2.71
N SER A 52 -28.42 -3.65 -1.90
CA SER A 52 -29.38 -3.35 -0.83
C SER A 52 -28.72 -2.80 0.45
N GLU A 53 -27.40 -2.77 0.53
CA GLU A 53 -26.69 -2.23 1.69
C GLU A 53 -26.91 -0.70 1.75
N PRO A 54 -27.37 -0.13 2.88
CA PRO A 54 -27.63 1.30 2.99
C PRO A 54 -26.38 2.19 2.81
N ARG A 55 -25.20 1.61 2.98
CA ARG A 55 -23.89 2.26 2.80
C ARG A 55 -23.29 2.00 1.41
N HIS A 56 -24.06 1.40 0.50
CA HIS A 56 -23.71 1.30 -0.90
C HIS A 56 -23.73 2.72 -1.50
N GLY A 57 -22.63 3.11 -2.15
CA GLY A 57 -22.50 4.41 -2.82
C GLY A 57 -23.38 4.52 -4.06
#